data_AF-A0A924LH59-F1
#
_entry.id   AF-A0A924LH59-F1
#
_cell.length_a   1.000
_cell.length_b   1.000
_cell.length_c   1.000
_cell.angle_alpha   90.00
_cell.angle_beta   90.00
_cell.angle_gamma   90.00
#
_symmetry.space_group_name_H-M   'P 1'
#
loop_
_entity.id
_entity.type
_entity.pdbx_description
1 polymer ?
#
loop_
_entity_poly.entity_id
_entity_poly.type
_entity_poly.pdbx_seq_one_letter_code
_entity_poly.pdbx_strand_id
1 'polypeptide(L)'
;MPSSATGTNALAIGKGSVNRSRADRGIAAAVAISDAPFPSAPGKISYATNASIYRGSTGFSASFAHRMNTDAPFAITGAVSFAGHGDTAARVGVAGEF
;
A
#
# COMPACT_ATOMS: atom_id res chain seq x y z
N MET A 1 -43.96 20.88 -14.65
CA MET A 1 -43.11 20.30 -13.58
C MET A 1 -42.25 19.18 -14.18
N PRO A 2 -40.96 19.43 -14.49
CA PRO A 2 -39.96 18.36 -14.32
C PRO A 2 -38.65 18.90 -13.72
N SER A 3 -38.32 18.54 -12.48
CA SER A 3 -37.01 18.83 -11.87
C SER A 3 -36.68 17.76 -10.81
N SER A 4 -36.46 16.53 -11.25
CA SER A 4 -35.93 15.45 -10.38
C SER A 4 -34.91 14.54 -11.09
N ALA A 5 -34.92 14.50 -12.43
CA ALA A 5 -33.98 13.69 -13.21
C ALA A 5 -32.55 14.27 -13.25
N THR A 6 -32.38 15.60 -13.26
CA THR A 6 -31.06 16.25 -13.35
C THR A 6 -30.21 16.06 -12.09
N GLY A 7 -30.82 16.08 -10.89
CA GLY A 7 -30.11 15.90 -9.62
C GLY A 7 -29.57 14.47 -9.42
N THR A 8 -30.32 13.46 -9.88
CA THR A 8 -29.94 12.04 -9.75
C THR A 8 -28.71 11.70 -10.61
N ASN A 9 -28.67 12.23 -11.84
CA ASN A 9 -27.53 12.00 -12.74
C ASN A 9 -26.26 12.72 -12.25
N ALA A 10 -26.37 13.97 -11.78
CA ALA A 10 -25.21 14.70 -11.26
C ALA A 10 -24.57 13.98 -10.05
N LEU A 11 -25.39 13.47 -9.13
CA LEU A 11 -24.91 12.69 -7.98
C LEU A 11 -24.27 11.37 -8.40
N ALA A 12 -24.82 10.68 -9.40
CA ALA A 12 -24.26 9.43 -9.92
C ALA A 12 -22.87 9.64 -10.56
N ILE A 13 -22.70 10.71 -11.35
CA ILE A 13 -21.43 11.07 -11.99
C ILE A 13 -20.38 11.44 -10.92
N GLY A 14 -20.80 12.20 -9.89
CA GLY A 14 -19.95 12.56 -8.76
C GLY A 14 -19.51 11.34 -7.93
N LYS A 15 -20.39 10.39 -7.67
CA LYS A 15 -20.03 9.12 -7.00
C LYS A 15 -19.05 8.31 -7.84
N GLY A 16 -19.24 8.27 -9.16
CA GLY A 16 -18.34 7.56 -10.09
C GLY A 16 -16.92 8.13 -10.09
N SER A 17 -16.76 9.46 -10.10
CA SER A 17 -15.43 10.10 -10.08
C SER A 17 -14.71 9.92 -8.74
N VAL A 18 -15.44 10.03 -7.62
CA VAL A 18 -14.90 9.79 -6.27
C VAL A 18 -14.44 8.34 -6.11
N ASN A 19 -15.26 7.38 -6.54
CA ASN A 19 -14.91 5.95 -6.48
C ASN A 19 -13.66 5.64 -7.30
N ARG A 20 -13.54 6.23 -8.50
CA ARG A 20 -12.34 6.07 -9.33
C ARG A 20 -11.10 6.66 -8.66
N SER A 21 -11.20 7.88 -8.12
CA SER A 21 -10.09 8.52 -7.42
C SER A 21 -9.62 7.71 -6.21
N ARG A 22 -10.57 7.12 -5.46
CA ARG A 22 -10.27 6.21 -4.35
C ARG A 22 -9.58 4.93 -4.82
N ALA A 23 -10.05 4.34 -5.91
CA ALA A 23 -9.42 3.15 -6.49
C ALA A 23 -7.98 3.44 -6.96
N ASP A 24 -7.75 4.55 -7.66
CA ASP A 24 -6.43 4.96 -8.13
C ASP A 24 -5.45 5.19 -6.96
N ARG A 25 -5.92 5.79 -5.86
CA ARG A 25 -5.15 5.92 -4.61
C ARG A 25 -4.85 4.58 -3.96
N GLY A 26 -5.83 3.69 -3.85
CA GLY A 26 -5.62 2.33 -3.34
C GLY A 26 -4.55 1.56 -4.11
N ILE A 27 -4.54 1.69 -5.45
CA ILE A 27 -3.52 1.09 -6.31
C ILE A 27 -2.16 1.75 -6.06
N ALA A 28 -2.09 3.08 -5.98
CA ALA A 28 -0.85 3.77 -5.65
C ALA A 28 -0.27 3.29 -4.31
N ALA A 29 -1.10 3.20 -3.26
CA ALA A 29 -0.71 2.65 -1.96
C ALA A 29 -0.16 1.21 -2.08
N ALA A 30 -0.86 0.34 -2.81
CA ALA A 30 -0.42 -1.05 -3.00
C ALA A 30 0.92 -1.13 -3.75
N VAL A 31 1.09 -0.36 -4.83
CA VAL A 31 2.32 -0.31 -5.64
C VAL A 31 3.48 0.29 -4.85
N ALA A 32 3.20 1.21 -3.91
CA ALA A 32 4.25 1.78 -3.06
C ALA A 32 4.89 0.74 -2.15
N ILE A 33 4.19 -0.33 -1.78
CA ILE A 33 4.74 -1.37 -0.91
C ILE A 33 5.81 -2.17 -1.67
N SER A 34 7.05 -2.14 -1.17
CA SER A 34 8.12 -3.05 -1.61
C SER A 34 8.69 -3.84 -0.43
N ASP A 35 9.50 -4.86 -0.71
CA ASP A 35 10.23 -5.58 0.33
C ASP A 35 11.45 -4.81 0.85
N ALA A 36 11.63 -4.85 2.17
CA ALA A 36 12.88 -4.45 2.78
C ALA A 36 13.93 -5.54 2.52
N PRO A 37 15.20 -5.19 2.24
CA PRO A 37 16.25 -6.17 2.00
C PRO A 37 16.44 -7.13 3.19
N PHE A 38 16.82 -8.38 2.91
CA PHE A 38 17.09 -9.35 3.96
C PHE A 38 18.20 -8.85 4.90
N PRO A 39 18.03 -8.89 6.24
CA PRO A 39 19.03 -8.35 7.16
C PRO A 39 20.36 -9.10 7.15
N SER A 40 21.46 -8.35 7.23
CA SER A 40 22.83 -8.87 7.10
C SER A 40 23.23 -9.86 8.19
N ALA A 41 22.70 -9.73 9.41
CA ALA A 41 23.02 -10.61 10.53
C ALA A 41 21.75 -11.03 11.30
N PRO A 42 21.78 -12.19 11.99
CA PRO A 42 20.68 -12.63 12.85
C PRO A 42 20.33 -11.59 13.92
N GLY A 43 19.03 -11.41 14.18
CA GLY A 43 18.51 -10.42 15.11
C GLY A 43 18.50 -8.96 14.60
N LYS A 44 19.01 -8.70 13.39
CA LYS A 44 18.98 -7.36 12.79
C LYS A 44 17.63 -7.08 12.11
N ILE A 45 17.32 -5.80 12.00
CA ILE A 45 16.18 -5.27 11.25
C ILE A 45 16.70 -4.44 10.09
N SER A 46 16.19 -4.71 8.90
CA SER A 46 16.31 -3.84 7.73
C SER A 46 15.01 -3.07 7.54
N TYR A 47 15.09 -1.87 6.98
CA TYR A 47 13.93 -1.06 6.62
C TYR A 47 14.08 -0.52 5.20
N ALA A 48 12.95 -0.25 4.56
CA ALA A 48 12.88 0.44 3.28
C ALA A 48 11.69 1.39 3.27
N THR A 49 11.83 2.51 2.57
CA THR A 49 10.72 3.44 2.31
C THR A 49 10.64 3.70 0.82
N ASN A 50 9.41 3.78 0.33
CA ASN A 50 9.17 3.83 -1.11
C ASN A 50 8.03 4.78 -1.41
N ALA A 51 8.03 5.34 -2.61
CA ALA A 51 6.96 6.16 -3.13
C ALA A 51 6.54 5.65 -4.51
N SER A 52 5.27 5.87 -4.87
CA SER A 52 4.70 5.49 -6.15
C SER A 52 3.82 6.59 -6.72
N ILE A 53 3.65 6.55 -8.04
CA ILE A 53 2.73 7.42 -8.77
C ILE A 53 1.88 6.53 -9.67
N TYR A 54 0.56 6.64 -9.57
CA TYR A 54 -0.38 5.90 -10.41
C TYR A 54 -1.56 6.78 -10.80
N ARG A 55 -1.71 7.04 -12.11
CA ARG A 55 -2.85 7.79 -12.69
C ARG A 55 -3.17 9.10 -11.95
N GLY A 56 -2.13 9.87 -11.60
CA GLY A 56 -2.24 11.15 -10.88
C GLY A 56 -2.39 11.03 -9.35
N SER A 57 -2.48 9.81 -8.81
CA SER A 57 -2.41 9.54 -7.37
C SER A 57 -0.99 9.20 -6.94
N THR A 58 -0.63 9.54 -5.71
CA THR A 58 0.68 9.21 -5.12
C THR A 58 0.49 8.28 -3.92
N GLY A 59 1.42 7.35 -3.76
CA GLY A 59 1.48 6.46 -2.60
C GLY A 59 2.85 6.51 -1.94
N PHE A 60 2.91 6.20 -0.65
CA PHE A 60 4.15 6.05 0.10
C PHE A 60 4.05 4.83 0.99
N SER A 61 5.17 4.15 1.25
CA SER A 61 5.23 3.01 2.14
C SER A 61 6.46 3.02 3.03
N ALA A 62 6.35 2.27 4.13
CA ALA A 62 7.45 1.87 4.98
C ALA A 62 7.38 0.35 5.18
N SER A 63 8.51 -0.30 4.96
CA SER A 63 8.67 -1.74 5.02
C SER A 63 9.81 -2.09 5.97
N PHE A 64 9.71 -3.25 6.62
CA PHE A 64 10.75 -3.80 7.47
C PHE A 64 10.91 -5.30 7.23
N ALA A 65 12.10 -5.80 7.54
CA ALA A 65 12.42 -7.21 7.60
C ALA A 65 13.23 -7.48 8.88
N HIS A 66 12.81 -8.43 9.70
CA HIS A 66 13.53 -8.86 10.89
C HIS A 66 14.04 -10.28 10.70
N ARG A 67 15.36 -10.46 10.77
CA ARG A 67 15.98 -11.78 10.64
C ARG A 67 15.97 -12.47 11.99
N MET A 68 15.40 -13.66 12.03
CA MET A 68 15.31 -14.45 13.26
C MET A 68 16.70 -14.96 13.67
N ASN A 69 16.94 -15.01 14.98
CA ASN A 69 18.18 -15.56 15.54
C ASN A 69 18.05 -17.06 15.78
N THR A 70 17.90 -17.81 14.69
CA THR A 70 17.70 -19.27 14.69
C THR A 70 18.68 -19.94 13.74
N ASP A 71 18.91 -21.25 13.91
CA ASP A 71 19.79 -22.04 13.04
C ASP A 71 19.33 -22.04 11.57
N ALA A 72 18.02 -21.89 11.33
CA ALA A 72 17.45 -21.68 10.01
C ALA A 72 17.45 -20.17 9.64
N PRO A 73 18.00 -19.77 8.48
CA PRO A 73 18.04 -18.38 8.06
C PRO A 73 16.70 -17.95 7.45
N PHE A 74 15.75 -17.54 8.30
CA PHE A 74 14.51 -16.90 7.86
C PHE A 74 14.28 -15.53 8.51
N ALA A 75 13.45 -14.71 7.85
CA ALA A 75 13.07 -13.38 8.27
C ALA A 75 11.56 -13.19 8.16
N ILE A 76 11.01 -12.42 9.09
CA ILE A 76 9.64 -11.94 9.02
C ILE A 76 9.68 -10.56 8.36
N THR A 77 8.81 -10.35 7.38
CA THR A 77 8.68 -9.07 6.69
C THR A 77 7.32 -8.45 6.97
N GLY A 78 7.29 -7.12 6.97
CA GLY A 78 6.06 -6.36 7.12
C GLY A 78 6.17 -5.04 6.39
N ALA A 79 5.03 -4.51 5.95
CA ALA A 79 4.99 -3.18 5.36
C ALA A 79 3.63 -2.52 5.54
N VAL A 80 3.63 -1.19 5.56
CA VAL A 80 2.44 -0.34 5.58
C VAL A 80 2.59 0.72 4.51
N SER A 81 1.48 1.11 3.87
CA SER A 81 1.45 2.18 2.90
C SER A 81 0.23 3.05 3.01
N PHE A 82 0.34 4.27 2.50
CA PHE A 82 -0.71 5.26 2.48
C PHE A 82 -0.74 6.00 1.15
N ALA A 83 -1.93 6.33 0.68
CA ALA A 83 -2.14 7.14 -0.52
C ALA A 83 -3.32 8.08 -0.33
N GLY A 84 -3.22 9.06 0.59
CA GLY A 84 -4.23 10.11 0.79
C GLY A 84 -5.63 9.64 1.20
N HIS A 85 -6.40 10.53 1.86
CA HIS A 85 -7.83 10.29 2.18
C HIS A 85 -8.15 8.96 2.90
N GLY A 86 -7.21 8.43 3.68
CA GLY A 86 -7.39 7.19 4.46
C GLY A 86 -7.23 5.89 3.66
N ASP A 87 -6.74 5.96 2.42
CA ASP A 87 -6.44 4.75 1.64
C ASP A 87 -5.08 4.19 2.11
N THR A 88 -5.13 3.26 3.08
CA THR A 88 -3.99 2.59 3.71
C THR A 88 -3.99 1.10 3.38
N ALA A 89 -2.82 0.53 3.13
CA ALA A 89 -2.64 -0.91 2.97
C ALA A 89 -1.55 -1.43 3.92
N ALA A 90 -1.61 -2.70 4.27
CA ALA A 90 -0.60 -3.38 5.08
C ALA A 90 -0.36 -4.80 4.55
N ARG A 91 0.86 -5.30 4.73
CA ARG A 91 1.22 -6.69 4.45
C ARG A 91 2.17 -7.25 5.48
N VAL A 92 2.19 -8.57 5.58
CA VAL A 92 3.14 -9.35 6.38
C VAL A 92 3.56 -10.59 5.57
N GLY A 93 4.76 -11.09 5.82
CA GLY A 93 5.29 -12.24 5.10
C GLY A 93 6.46 -12.90 5.81
N VAL A 94 6.93 -14.01 5.22
CA VAL A 94 8.10 -14.77 5.66
C VAL A 94 9.01 -14.96 4.45
N ALA A 95 10.31 -14.73 4.63
CA ALA A 95 11.34 -14.92 3.62
C ALA A 95 12.45 -15.81 4.20
N GLY A 96 12.94 -16.79 3.45
CA GLY A 96 14.02 -17.67 3.90
C GLY A 96 14.58 -18.51 2.76
N GLU A 97 15.71 -19.15 3.03
CA GLU A 97 16.43 -20.06 2.12
C GLU A 97 16.66 -21.41 2.85
N PHE A 98 16.74 -22.51 2.09
CA PHE A 98 16.99 -23.87 2.60
C PHE A 98 18.11 -24.56 1.82
#